data_AF-A0AAD4RZW1-F1
#
_entry.id   AF-A0AAD4RZW1-F1
#
_cell.length_a   1.000
_cell.length_b   1.000
_cell.length_c   1.000
_cell.angle_alpha   90.00
_cell.angle_beta   90.00
_cell.angle_gamma   90.00
#
_symmetry.space_group_name_H-M   'P 1'
#
loop_
_entity.id
_entity.type
_entity.pdbx_description
1 polymer ?
#
loop_
_entity_poly.entity_id
_entity_poly.type
_entity_poly.pdbx_seq_one_letter_code
_entity_poly.pdbx_strand_id
1 'polypeptide(L)'
;AETPKTGYPLTIRINLSKIPTKHSISSLHADIVCTQLKEMLCITIFKNTSQGMYNKPIKVVLDKKDHFFVITQPEKTAMVFPMRFGDDSYVIIATTLFQERVVLGSSKSCAKAPSCTWSPIPPAELRGEYFEDLTTNGGFMSFDVLSRNIKRSRIDKTVWNLSNFQAYVRHYVKCTRGFVQRSMRKRVESLSEVPNDDYLRARSFIDTSLKPLHFDVYFRAQFSDAIESGVSKTT
;
A
#
# COMPACT_ATOMS: atom_id res chain seq x y z
N ALA A 1 -25.31 -6.08 -19.54
CA ALA A 1 -24.19 -7.02 -19.40
C ALA A 1 -24.34 -8.09 -20.47
N GLU A 2 -23.24 -8.52 -21.10
CA GLU A 2 -23.26 -9.63 -22.06
C GLU A 2 -23.22 -10.95 -21.27
N THR A 3 -23.65 -12.07 -21.87
CA THR A 3 -23.50 -13.39 -21.24
C THR A 3 -22.03 -13.66 -20.95
N PRO A 4 -21.67 -14.19 -19.76
CA PRO A 4 -20.28 -14.50 -19.45
C PRO A 4 -19.67 -15.41 -20.52
N LYS A 5 -18.54 -15.01 -21.11
CA LYS A 5 -17.80 -15.85 -22.04
C LYS A 5 -17.22 -17.04 -21.29
N THR A 6 -17.15 -18.20 -21.95
CA THR A 6 -16.60 -19.43 -21.41
C THR A 6 -15.25 -19.18 -20.74
N GLY A 7 -15.14 -19.48 -19.45
CA GLY A 7 -13.94 -19.28 -18.65
C GLY A 7 -13.86 -17.95 -17.88
N TYR A 8 -14.84 -17.05 -18.00
CA TYR A 8 -14.86 -15.78 -17.26
C TYR A 8 -16.15 -15.62 -16.44
N PRO A 9 -16.08 -15.16 -15.17
CA PRO A 9 -17.25 -14.98 -14.32
C PRO A 9 -18.11 -13.76 -14.73
N LEU A 10 -17.51 -12.77 -15.41
CA LEU A 10 -18.19 -11.59 -15.92
C LEU A 10 -17.55 -11.16 -17.24
N THR A 11 -18.37 -10.83 -18.23
CA THR A 11 -17.92 -10.23 -19.49
C THR A 11 -18.64 -8.90 -19.72
N ILE A 12 -17.86 -7.83 -19.82
CA ILE A 12 -18.38 -6.49 -20.06
C ILE A 12 -18.01 -6.09 -21.49
N ARG A 13 -19.03 -5.86 -22.32
CA ARG A 13 -18.85 -5.31 -23.67
C ARG A 13 -18.88 -3.79 -23.60
N ILE A 14 -17.77 -3.17 -23.99
CA ILE A 14 -17.62 -1.72 -23.98
C ILE A 14 -17.64 -1.24 -25.43
N ASN A 15 -18.53 -0.30 -25.74
CA ASN A 15 -18.57 0.30 -27.06
C ASN A 15 -17.62 1.50 -27.13
N LEU A 16 -16.45 1.30 -27.73
CA LEU A 16 -15.41 2.33 -27.86
C LEU A 16 -15.84 3.54 -28.70
N SER A 17 -16.83 3.39 -29.59
CA SER A 17 -17.31 4.49 -30.43
C SER A 17 -18.15 5.53 -29.67
N LYS A 18 -18.57 5.22 -28.44
CA LYS A 18 -19.39 6.09 -27.58
C LYS A 18 -18.61 6.68 -26.40
N ILE A 19 -17.29 6.41 -26.29
CA ILE A 19 -16.48 6.92 -25.19
C ILE A 19 -15.98 8.34 -25.53
N PRO A 20 -16.21 9.36 -24.69
CA PRO A 20 -16.00 10.75 -25.07
C PRO A 20 -14.56 11.15 -25.42
N THR A 21 -13.51 10.49 -24.92
CA THR A 21 -12.10 10.79 -25.26
C THR A 21 -11.15 9.81 -24.56
N LYS A 22 -10.00 9.49 -25.19
CA LYS A 22 -8.68 8.97 -24.72
C LYS A 22 -8.50 8.13 -23.44
N HIS A 23 -9.54 7.68 -22.74
CA HIS A 23 -9.37 6.82 -21.58
C HIS A 23 -8.90 5.42 -22.04
N SER A 24 -7.68 5.07 -21.67
CA SER A 24 -7.12 3.75 -21.92
C SER A 24 -7.92 2.68 -21.17
N ILE A 25 -7.96 1.47 -21.72
CA ILE A 25 -8.63 0.29 -21.12
C ILE A 25 -8.21 0.08 -19.65
N SER A 26 -6.97 0.45 -19.29
CA SER A 26 -6.45 0.41 -17.92
C SER A 26 -7.16 1.35 -16.94
N SER A 27 -7.62 2.53 -17.39
CA SER A 27 -8.38 3.47 -16.57
C SER A 27 -9.70 2.84 -16.14
N LEU A 28 -10.40 2.22 -17.09
CA LEU A 28 -11.69 1.58 -16.82
C LEU A 28 -11.52 0.39 -15.86
N HIS A 29 -10.46 -0.40 -16.01
CA HIS A 29 -10.17 -1.50 -15.08
C HIS A 29 -9.95 -0.99 -13.66
N ALA A 30 -9.18 0.09 -13.48
CA ALA A 30 -8.97 0.71 -12.18
C ALA A 30 -10.30 1.23 -11.58
N ASP A 31 -11.16 1.85 -12.38
CA ASP A 31 -12.46 2.37 -11.93
C ASP A 31 -13.41 1.26 -11.48
N ILE A 32 -13.43 0.13 -12.21
CA ILE A 32 -14.24 -1.05 -11.85
C ILE A 32 -13.77 -1.59 -10.49
N VAL A 33 -12.46 -1.81 -10.31
CA VAL A 33 -11.91 -2.32 -9.05
C VAL A 33 -12.18 -1.36 -7.90
N CYS A 34 -11.96 -0.06 -8.11
CA CYS A 34 -12.25 0.96 -7.09
C CYS A 34 -13.74 0.95 -6.71
N THR A 35 -14.64 0.85 -7.69
CA THR A 35 -16.09 0.83 -7.45
C THR A 35 -16.50 -0.41 -6.65
N GLN A 36 -15.98 -1.60 -7.00
CA GLN A 36 -16.21 -2.84 -6.27
C GLN A 36 -15.71 -2.72 -4.83
N LEU A 37 -14.49 -2.25 -4.63
CA LEU A 37 -13.93 -2.08 -3.29
C LEU A 37 -14.73 -1.07 -2.46
N LYS A 38 -15.16 0.03 -3.08
CA LYS A 38 -16.04 1.03 -2.46
C LYS A 38 -17.34 0.41 -1.99
N GLU A 39 -17.97 -0.42 -2.82
CA GLU A 39 -19.20 -1.13 -2.48
C GLU A 39 -18.98 -2.12 -1.33
N MET A 40 -17.90 -2.90 -1.36
CA MET A 40 -17.54 -3.85 -0.29
C MET A 40 -17.32 -3.17 1.07
N LEU A 41 -16.63 -2.03 1.07
CA LEU A 41 -16.43 -1.21 2.27
C LEU A 41 -17.75 -0.61 2.78
N CYS A 42 -18.60 -0.11 1.86
CA CYS A 42 -19.91 0.43 2.20
C CYS A 42 -20.84 -0.63 2.78
N ILE A 43 -20.95 -1.79 2.15
CA ILE A 43 -21.82 -2.89 2.60
C ILE A 43 -21.45 -3.29 4.02
N THR A 44 -20.16 -3.50 4.28
CA THR A 44 -19.67 -3.93 5.60
C THR A 44 -19.96 -2.91 6.70
N ILE A 45 -19.88 -1.61 6.39
CA ILE A 45 -19.94 -0.55 7.39
C ILE A 45 -21.36 -0.01 7.62
N PHE A 46 -22.22 -0.07 6.60
CA PHE A 46 -23.58 0.46 6.69
C PHE A 46 -24.65 -0.62 6.90
N LYS A 47 -24.39 -1.87 6.48
CA LYS A 47 -25.23 -2.99 6.87
C LYS A 47 -24.60 -3.58 8.13
N ASN A 48 -25.18 -3.26 9.29
CA ASN A 48 -24.91 -3.95 10.55
C ASN A 48 -25.15 -5.44 10.30
N THR A 49 -24.11 -6.19 9.95
CA THR A 49 -24.22 -7.62 9.69
C THR A 49 -24.38 -8.26 11.05
N SER A 50 -25.64 -8.45 11.44
CA SER A 50 -26.07 -9.15 12.64
C SER A 50 -25.85 -10.65 12.46
N GLN A 51 -24.59 -11.07 12.37
CA GLN A 51 -24.22 -12.46 12.50
C GLN A 51 -22.71 -12.53 12.75
N GLY A 52 -22.31 -13.04 13.92
CA GLY A 52 -20.93 -13.15 14.38
C GLY A 52 -20.07 -14.16 13.61
N MET A 53 -20.21 -14.21 12.28
CA MET A 53 -19.41 -15.02 11.38
C MET A 53 -18.45 -14.13 10.59
N TYR A 54 -17.17 -14.48 10.61
CA TYR A 54 -16.20 -13.97 9.65
C TYR A 54 -16.69 -14.36 8.26
N ASN A 55 -16.89 -13.38 7.39
CA ASN A 55 -17.21 -13.68 6.00
C ASN A 55 -15.96 -14.28 5.33
N LYS A 56 -16.19 -15.25 4.45
CA LYS A 56 -15.13 -15.87 3.64
C LYS A 56 -14.27 -14.76 2.99
N PRO A 57 -12.93 -14.87 3.03
CA PRO A 57 -12.06 -13.91 2.35
C PRO A 57 -12.42 -13.77 0.87
N ILE A 58 -12.48 -12.53 0.39
CA ILE A 58 -12.70 -12.23 -1.02
C ILE A 58 -11.38 -11.78 -1.62
N LYS A 59 -10.88 -12.56 -2.56
CA LYS A 59 -9.68 -12.23 -3.33
C LYS A 59 -10.00 -11.17 -4.39
N VAL A 60 -9.33 -10.03 -4.32
CA VAL A 60 -9.36 -8.97 -5.34
C VAL A 60 -8.08 -9.06 -6.15
N VAL A 61 -8.21 -9.26 -7.46
CA VAL A 61 -7.09 -9.44 -8.39
C VAL A 61 -6.87 -8.15 -9.16
N LEU A 62 -5.69 -7.54 -9.00
CA LEU A 62 -5.26 -6.36 -9.76
C LEU A 62 -4.46 -6.78 -11.01
N ASP A 63 -3.59 -7.77 -10.86
CA ASP A 63 -2.80 -8.42 -11.90
C ASP A 63 -2.55 -9.88 -11.51
N LYS A 64 -2.01 -10.70 -12.41
CA LYS A 64 -1.72 -12.13 -12.18
C LYS A 64 -0.93 -12.40 -10.90
N LYS A 65 -0.03 -11.48 -10.51
CA LYS A 65 0.81 -11.60 -9.30
C LYS A 65 0.40 -10.67 -8.16
N ASP A 66 -0.45 -9.68 -8.46
CA ASP A 66 -0.87 -8.65 -7.53
C ASP A 66 -2.34 -8.85 -7.18
N HIS A 67 -2.55 -9.43 -6.01
CA HIS A 67 -3.87 -9.57 -5.41
C HIS A 67 -3.80 -9.18 -3.93
N PHE A 68 -4.96 -8.91 -3.37
CA PHE A 68 -5.15 -8.73 -1.94
C PHE A 68 -6.49 -9.33 -1.53
N PHE A 69 -6.66 -9.57 -0.24
CA PHE A 69 -7.89 -10.13 0.32
C PHE A 69 -8.67 -9.07 1.07
N VAL A 70 -9.98 -9.12 0.91
CA VAL A 70 -10.93 -8.33 1.69
C VAL A 70 -11.69 -9.28 2.60
N ILE A 71 -11.59 -9.06 3.90
CA ILE A 71 -12.27 -9.83 4.93
C ILE A 71 -13.19 -8.89 5.69
N THR A 72 -14.49 -9.14 5.55
CA THR A 72 -15.53 -8.39 6.26
C THR A 72 -15.73 -8.98 7.66
N GLN A 73 -15.59 -8.13 8.67
CA GLN A 73 -15.91 -8.43 10.07
C GLN A 73 -16.99 -7.45 10.57
N PRO A 74 -17.70 -7.76 11.66
CA PRO A 74 -18.82 -6.94 12.13
C PRO A 74 -18.49 -5.46 12.39
N GLU A 75 -17.29 -5.16 12.87
CA GLU A 75 -16.88 -3.79 13.24
C GLU A 75 -15.83 -3.17 12.31
N LYS A 76 -15.21 -3.99 11.44
CA LYS A 76 -14.09 -3.57 10.60
C LYS A 76 -14.01 -4.40 9.32
N THR A 77 -13.44 -3.81 8.28
CA THR A 77 -13.00 -4.53 7.08
C THR A 77 -11.49 -4.67 7.11
N ALA A 78 -10.97 -5.89 7.16
CA ALA A 78 -9.55 -6.14 7.07
C ALA A 78 -9.15 -6.34 5.60
N MET A 79 -8.16 -5.57 5.15
CA MET A 79 -7.55 -5.71 3.84
C MET A 79 -6.14 -6.26 3.98
N VAL A 80 -5.90 -7.45 3.44
CA VAL A 80 -4.63 -8.18 3.60
C VAL A 80 -3.89 -8.26 2.27
N PHE A 81 -2.68 -7.72 2.24
CA PHE A 81 -1.82 -7.63 1.07
C PHE A 81 -0.62 -8.58 1.21
N PRO A 82 -0.59 -9.71 0.49
CA PRO A 82 0.63 -10.50 0.32
C PRO A 82 1.65 -9.70 -0.51
N MET A 83 2.85 -9.49 0.04
CA MET A 83 3.88 -8.63 -0.57
C MET A 83 5.01 -9.42 -1.22
N ARG A 84 5.04 -9.48 -2.55
CA ARG A 84 6.04 -10.23 -3.31
C ARG A 84 7.09 -9.31 -3.95
N PHE A 85 8.36 -9.67 -3.79
CA PHE A 85 9.50 -8.96 -4.39
C PHE A 85 10.40 -9.94 -5.14
N GLY A 86 11.00 -9.50 -6.25
CA GLY A 86 11.88 -10.35 -7.04
C GLY A 86 13.34 -10.39 -6.59
N ASP A 87 13.72 -9.60 -5.59
CA ASP A 87 15.10 -9.41 -5.13
C ASP A 87 15.10 -9.32 -3.60
N ASP A 88 16.03 -10.01 -2.94
CA ASP A 88 16.14 -10.05 -1.49
C ASP A 88 16.45 -8.67 -0.90
N SER A 89 17.19 -7.83 -1.63
CA SER A 89 17.44 -6.45 -1.21
C SER A 89 16.13 -5.63 -1.16
N TYR A 90 15.18 -5.92 -2.04
CA TYR A 90 13.85 -5.31 -2.01
C TYR A 90 13.01 -5.82 -0.85
N VAL A 91 13.16 -7.08 -0.47
CA VAL A 91 12.50 -7.63 0.74
C VAL A 91 12.97 -6.87 1.97
N ILE A 92 14.29 -6.70 2.16
CA ILE A 92 14.83 -5.99 3.33
C ILE A 92 14.31 -4.56 3.41
N ILE A 93 14.37 -3.80 2.31
CA ILE A 93 13.86 -2.42 2.27
C ILE A 93 12.35 -2.37 2.55
N ALA A 94 11.58 -3.28 1.97
CA ALA A 94 10.14 -3.34 2.18
C ALA A 94 9.78 -3.67 3.64
N THR A 95 10.46 -4.65 4.24
CA THR A 95 10.25 -5.02 5.64
C THR A 95 10.53 -3.85 6.57
N THR A 96 11.60 -3.07 6.33
CA THR A 96 11.86 -1.86 7.12
C THR A 96 10.73 -0.83 6.99
N LEU A 97 10.20 -0.61 5.78
CA LEU A 97 9.05 0.27 5.56
C LEU A 97 7.80 -0.23 6.31
N PHE A 98 7.53 -1.53 6.29
CA PHE A 98 6.36 -2.09 6.96
C PHE A 98 6.45 -1.94 8.48
N GLN A 99 7.61 -2.25 9.06
CA GLN A 99 7.86 -2.08 10.48
C GLN A 99 7.71 -0.61 10.89
N GLU A 100 8.30 0.32 10.14
CA GLU A 100 8.14 1.76 10.35
C GLU A 100 6.68 2.19 10.30
N ARG A 101 5.92 1.72 9.29
CA ARG A 101 4.49 2.03 9.16
C ARG A 101 3.65 1.50 10.30
N VAL A 102 3.93 0.30 10.81
CA VAL A 102 3.21 -0.25 11.98
C VAL A 102 3.46 0.61 13.22
N VAL A 103 4.70 1.05 13.43
CA VAL A 103 5.06 1.95 14.55
C VAL A 103 4.38 3.31 14.40
N LEU A 104 4.44 3.92 13.21
CA LEU A 104 3.81 5.22 12.93
C LEU A 104 2.28 5.14 12.97
N GLY A 105 1.68 4.06 12.50
CA GLY A 105 0.24 3.84 12.54
C GLY A 105 -0.32 3.69 13.95
N SER A 106 0.53 3.29 14.90
CA SER A 106 0.20 3.21 16.33
C SER A 106 0.36 4.55 17.06
N SER A 107 0.88 5.58 16.38
CA SER A 107 1.11 6.89 16.98
C SER A 107 -0.17 7.72 17.06
N LYS A 108 -0.22 8.66 18.03
CA LYS A 108 -1.37 9.56 18.21
C LYS A 108 -1.63 10.47 17.00
N SER A 109 -0.61 10.81 16.22
CA SER A 109 -0.76 11.65 15.02
C SER A 109 -1.56 10.93 13.93
N CYS A 110 -1.49 9.59 13.89
CA CYS A 110 -2.17 8.77 12.89
C CYS A 110 -3.50 8.19 13.39
N ALA A 111 -4.07 8.68 14.50
CA ALA A 111 -5.27 8.10 15.11
C ALA A 111 -6.51 8.05 14.17
N LYS A 112 -6.55 8.91 13.15
CA LYS A 112 -7.62 8.94 12.13
C LYS A 112 -7.39 7.96 10.98
N ALA A 113 -6.20 7.36 10.87
CA ALA A 113 -5.85 6.39 9.84
C ALA A 113 -6.44 5.00 10.12
N PRO A 114 -6.56 4.14 9.10
CA PRO A 114 -6.77 2.71 9.31
C PRO A 114 -5.61 2.14 10.13
N SER A 115 -5.91 1.31 11.13
CA SER A 115 -4.85 0.59 11.83
C SER A 115 -4.20 -0.41 10.90
N CYS A 116 -2.90 -0.62 11.06
CA CYS A 116 -2.15 -1.50 10.16
C CYS A 116 -1.20 -2.41 10.93
N THR A 117 -1.02 -3.63 10.42
CA THR A 117 -0.16 -4.65 11.01
C THR A 117 0.66 -5.32 9.91
N TRP A 118 1.79 -5.90 10.28
CA TRP A 118 2.61 -6.70 9.38
C TRP A 118 2.95 -8.03 10.05
N SER A 119 2.87 -9.11 9.28
CA SER A 119 3.21 -10.46 9.73
C SER A 119 3.97 -11.21 8.63
N PRO A 120 5.03 -11.99 8.95
CA PRO A 120 5.67 -12.86 7.99
C PRO A 120 4.78 -14.06 7.60
N ILE A 121 3.80 -14.41 8.44
CA ILE A 121 2.93 -15.58 8.29
C ILE A 121 1.51 -15.12 7.89
N PRO A 122 0.77 -15.89 7.05
CA PRO A 122 -0.60 -15.54 6.68
C PRO A 122 -1.49 -15.36 7.92
N PRO A 123 -2.33 -14.31 7.97
CA PRO A 123 -3.34 -14.16 9.02
C PRO A 123 -4.27 -15.38 9.10
N ALA A 124 -4.76 -15.67 10.30
CA ALA A 124 -5.59 -16.87 10.55
C ALA A 124 -6.90 -16.85 9.73
N GLU A 125 -7.37 -15.66 9.38
CA GLU A 125 -8.54 -15.43 8.53
C GLU A 125 -8.36 -15.94 7.10
N LEU A 126 -7.11 -16.08 6.63
CA LEU A 126 -6.79 -16.62 5.30
C LEU A 126 -6.56 -18.14 5.29
N ARG A 127 -6.82 -18.83 6.41
CA ARG A 127 -6.74 -20.29 6.46
C ARG A 127 -7.75 -20.92 5.48
N GLY A 128 -7.26 -21.80 4.62
CA GLY A 128 -8.07 -22.49 3.60
C GLY A 128 -8.06 -21.84 2.22
N GLU A 129 -7.42 -20.69 2.05
CA GLU A 129 -7.13 -20.13 0.72
C GLU A 129 -6.00 -20.90 0.02
N TYR A 130 -5.92 -20.77 -1.31
CA TYR A 130 -4.94 -21.48 -2.13
C TYR A 130 -3.50 -21.11 -1.75
N PHE A 131 -2.61 -22.11 -1.72
CA PHE A 131 -1.22 -21.93 -1.31
C PHE A 131 -0.46 -20.93 -2.19
N GLU A 132 -0.71 -20.94 -3.51
CA GLU A 132 -0.11 -20.01 -4.47
C GLU A 132 -0.45 -18.56 -4.12
N ASP A 133 -1.67 -18.33 -3.63
CA ASP A 133 -2.15 -17.00 -3.27
C ASP A 133 -1.58 -16.49 -1.95
N LEU A 134 -1.16 -17.39 -1.06
CA LEU A 134 -0.55 -17.09 0.22
C LEU A 134 0.99 -17.10 0.17
N THR A 135 1.61 -17.66 -0.87
CA THR A 135 3.07 -17.72 -0.97
C THR A 135 3.67 -16.33 -1.17
N THR A 136 4.45 -15.83 -0.22
CA THR A 136 5.03 -14.48 -0.25
C THR A 136 6.40 -14.43 0.43
N ASN A 137 7.32 -13.58 -0.03
CA ASN A 137 8.63 -13.38 0.58
C ASN A 137 8.74 -12.07 1.39
N GLY A 138 7.84 -11.10 1.18
CA GLY A 138 7.77 -9.84 1.93
C GLY A 138 6.75 -9.83 3.07
N GLY A 139 6.13 -10.98 3.36
CA GLY A 139 5.08 -11.12 4.36
C GLY A 139 3.72 -10.54 3.93
N PHE A 140 2.90 -10.25 4.92
CA PHE A 140 1.51 -9.79 4.79
C PHE A 140 1.36 -8.44 5.50
N MET A 141 0.99 -7.42 4.74
CA MET A 141 0.55 -6.14 5.30
C MET A 141 -0.96 -6.13 5.41
N SER A 142 -1.50 -5.83 6.59
CA SER A 142 -2.94 -5.76 6.82
C SER A 142 -3.36 -4.36 7.21
N PHE A 143 -4.51 -3.92 6.71
CA PHE A 143 -5.16 -2.67 7.11
C PHE A 143 -6.58 -2.93 7.58
N ASP A 144 -6.87 -2.51 8.80
CA ASP A 144 -8.20 -2.56 9.39
C ASP A 144 -8.90 -1.23 9.15
N VAL A 145 -9.89 -1.25 8.25
CA VAL A 145 -10.71 -0.10 7.91
C VAL A 145 -11.99 -0.13 8.74
N LEU A 146 -12.16 0.89 9.57
CA LEU A 146 -13.36 1.09 10.38
C LEU A 146 -14.25 2.18 9.79
N SER A 147 -15.49 2.25 10.28
CA SER A 147 -16.47 3.27 9.87
C SER A 147 -15.92 4.70 9.94
N ARG A 148 -15.10 5.01 10.97
CA ARG A 148 -14.45 6.32 11.13
C ARG A 148 -13.52 6.70 9.97
N ASN A 149 -12.95 5.73 9.26
CA ASN A 149 -11.99 5.97 8.19
C ASN A 149 -12.66 6.36 6.87
N ILE A 150 -13.95 6.05 6.69
CA ILE A 150 -14.68 6.28 5.44
C ILE A 150 -15.82 7.31 5.54
N LYS A 151 -16.08 7.87 6.74
CA LYS A 151 -17.07 8.94 6.95
C LYS A 151 -16.71 10.21 6.17
N ARG A 152 -17.75 10.98 5.77
CA ARG A 152 -17.66 12.35 5.21
C ARG A 152 -16.72 12.45 3.99
N SER A 153 -17.09 11.84 2.86
CA SER A 153 -16.39 11.89 1.56
C SER A 153 -14.96 11.35 1.49
N ARG A 154 -14.45 10.68 2.54
CA ARG A 154 -13.09 10.09 2.55
C ARG A 154 -12.99 8.75 1.82
N ILE A 155 -14.12 8.09 1.58
CA ILE A 155 -14.18 6.74 1.03
C ILE A 155 -13.41 6.60 -0.28
N ASP A 156 -13.56 7.56 -1.21
CA ASP A 156 -12.89 7.50 -2.51
C ASP A 156 -11.37 7.55 -2.36
N LYS A 157 -10.86 8.38 -1.45
CA LYS A 157 -9.44 8.48 -1.16
C LYS A 157 -8.91 7.21 -0.49
N THR A 158 -9.66 6.65 0.45
CA THR A 158 -9.33 5.39 1.12
C THR A 158 -9.26 4.23 0.12
N VAL A 159 -10.28 4.11 -0.73
CA VAL A 159 -10.35 3.11 -1.80
C VAL A 159 -9.17 3.25 -2.76
N TRP A 160 -8.87 4.47 -3.22
CA TRP A 160 -7.74 4.74 -4.09
C TRP A 160 -6.41 4.33 -3.46
N ASN A 161 -6.17 4.74 -2.20
CA ASN A 161 -4.93 4.45 -1.50
C ASN A 161 -4.73 2.95 -1.26
N LEU A 162 -5.79 2.23 -0.88
CA LEU A 162 -5.73 0.80 -0.62
C LEU A 162 -5.57 0.00 -1.91
N SER A 163 -6.28 0.39 -2.98
CA SER A 163 -6.16 -0.26 -4.30
C SER A 163 -4.76 -0.08 -4.90
N ASN A 164 -4.11 1.05 -4.63
CA ASN A 164 -2.78 1.35 -5.16
C ASN A 164 -1.63 1.01 -4.18
N PHE A 165 -1.91 0.44 -3.01
CA PHE A 165 -0.92 0.25 -1.96
C PHE A 165 0.28 -0.59 -2.40
N GLN A 166 0.05 -1.72 -3.07
CA GLN A 166 1.13 -2.59 -3.56
C GLN A 166 2.04 -1.89 -4.57
N ALA A 167 1.45 -1.11 -5.48
CA ALA A 167 2.19 -0.32 -6.47
C ALA A 167 3.04 0.77 -5.78
N TYR A 168 2.46 1.44 -4.77
CA TYR A 168 3.17 2.41 -3.95
C TYR A 168 4.40 1.80 -3.26
N VAL A 169 4.25 0.63 -2.62
CA VAL A 169 5.38 -0.01 -1.93
C VAL A 169 6.48 -0.38 -2.92
N ARG A 170 6.13 -0.98 -4.07
CA ARG A 170 7.12 -1.30 -5.11
C ARG A 170 7.86 -0.07 -5.60
N HIS A 171 7.16 1.03 -5.80
CA HIS A 171 7.77 2.30 -6.19
C HIS A 171 8.71 2.83 -5.10
N TYR A 172 8.26 2.86 -3.84
CA TYR A 172 9.05 3.30 -2.70
C TYR A 172 10.36 2.51 -2.58
N VAL A 173 10.28 1.18 -2.63
CA VAL A 173 11.45 0.29 -2.54
C VAL A 173 12.46 0.57 -3.66
N LYS A 174 11.99 0.75 -4.90
CA LYS A 174 12.85 1.12 -6.05
C LYS A 174 13.53 2.47 -5.82
N CYS A 175 12.79 3.46 -5.36
CA CYS A 175 13.31 4.80 -5.08
C CYS A 175 14.35 4.79 -3.96
N THR A 176 14.11 4.06 -2.88
CA THR A 176 15.05 3.92 -1.76
C THR A 176 16.34 3.23 -2.20
N ARG A 177 16.27 2.15 -2.98
CA ARG A 177 17.47 1.53 -3.56
C ARG A 177 18.25 2.51 -4.43
N GLY A 178 17.57 3.23 -5.32
CA GLY A 178 18.21 4.24 -6.18
C GLY A 178 18.80 5.42 -5.40
N PHE A 179 18.19 5.79 -4.26
CA PHE A 179 18.74 6.79 -3.34
C PHE A 179 20.02 6.29 -2.68
N VAL A 180 20.00 5.09 -2.09
CA VAL A 180 21.18 4.47 -1.47
C VAL A 180 22.34 4.40 -2.46
N GLN A 181 22.08 3.95 -3.69
CA GLN A 181 23.09 3.89 -4.74
C GLN A 181 23.68 5.26 -5.10
N ARG A 182 22.85 6.30 -5.21
CA ARG A 182 23.34 7.67 -5.47
C ARG A 182 24.16 8.22 -4.31
N SER A 183 23.72 7.98 -3.08
CA SER A 183 24.44 8.39 -1.88
C SER A 183 25.79 7.68 -1.74
N MET A 184 25.85 6.40 -2.10
CA MET A 184 27.12 5.66 -2.15
C MET A 184 28.07 6.21 -3.22
N ARG A 185 27.58 6.51 -4.43
CA ARG A 185 28.43 7.11 -5.49
C ARG A 185 29.04 8.45 -5.06
N LYS A 186 28.23 9.34 -4.50
CA LYS A 186 28.72 10.63 -3.97
C LYS A 186 29.80 10.46 -2.90
N ARG A 187 29.64 9.46 -2.02
CA ARG A 187 30.66 9.16 -1.00
C ARG A 187 31.96 8.66 -1.63
N VAL A 188 31.88 7.76 -2.61
CA VAL A 188 33.07 7.27 -3.35
C VAL A 188 33.76 8.41 -4.08
N GLU A 189 33.01 9.27 -4.79
CA GLU A 189 33.53 10.47 -5.45
C GLU A 189 34.26 11.37 -4.45
N SER A 190 33.63 11.69 -3.31
CA SER A 190 34.25 12.52 -2.27
C SER A 190 35.51 11.90 -1.66
N LEU A 191 35.58 10.57 -1.54
CA LEU A 191 36.77 9.88 -1.04
C LEU A 191 37.89 9.84 -2.09
N SER A 192 37.55 9.76 -3.37
CA SER A 192 38.54 9.77 -4.46
C SER A 192 39.17 11.14 -4.71
N GLU A 193 38.49 12.22 -4.31
CA GLU A 193 39.00 13.59 -4.41
C GLU A 193 39.98 13.97 -3.28
N VAL A 194 40.04 13.19 -2.20
CA VAL A 194 41.02 13.39 -1.11
C VAL A 194 42.36 12.78 -1.56
N PRO A 195 43.45 13.57 -1.71
CA PRO A 195 44.77 13.04 -2.02
C PRO A 195 45.22 12.03 -0.97
N ASN A 196 45.95 10.99 -1.38
CA ASN A 196 46.38 9.83 -0.58
C ASN A 196 47.14 10.13 0.74
N ASP A 197 47.48 11.38 1.06
CA ASP A 197 48.28 11.74 2.25
C ASP A 197 47.48 12.05 3.52
N ASP A 198 46.14 12.18 3.48
CA ASP A 198 45.35 12.61 4.66
C ASP A 198 44.34 11.56 5.18
N TYR A 199 44.61 10.27 4.95
CA TYR A 199 43.75 9.16 5.42
C TYR A 199 43.52 9.14 6.94
N LEU A 200 44.42 9.74 7.74
CA LEU A 200 44.30 9.78 9.20
C LEU A 200 43.32 10.86 9.70
N ARG A 201 42.99 11.88 8.88
CA ARG A 201 42.10 12.99 9.27
C ARG A 201 40.63 12.76 8.89
N ALA A 202 40.36 11.92 7.89
CA ALA A 202 39.02 11.63 7.40
C ALA A 202 38.16 10.78 8.35
N ARG A 203 38.77 10.15 9.36
CA ARG A 203 38.08 9.25 10.31
C ARG A 203 37.10 9.98 11.24
N SER A 204 37.29 11.29 11.48
CA SER A 204 36.40 12.10 12.31
C SER A 204 35.18 12.65 11.57
N PHE A 205 35.16 12.60 10.23
CA PHE A 205 34.08 13.16 9.40
C PHE A 205 32.97 12.16 9.06
N ILE A 206 33.31 10.85 9.10
CA ILE A 206 32.37 9.77 8.76
C ILE A 206 31.26 9.62 9.82
N ASP A 207 31.52 10.04 11.06
CA ASP A 207 30.58 9.88 12.19
C ASP A 207 29.48 10.96 12.23
N THR A 208 29.69 12.12 11.60
CA THR A 208 28.76 13.27 11.70
C THR A 208 27.67 13.28 10.61
N SER A 209 27.75 12.38 9.62
CA SER A 209 26.86 12.38 8.45
C SER A 209 25.67 11.41 8.53
N LEU A 210 25.48 10.74 9.67
CA LEU A 210 24.24 10.01 10.00
C LEU A 210 23.17 10.98 10.53
N LYS A 211 22.87 12.04 9.78
CA LYS A 211 21.61 12.76 9.99
C LYS A 211 20.50 12.00 9.25
N PRO A 212 19.41 11.60 9.93
CA PRO A 212 18.28 10.97 9.27
C PRO A 212 17.71 11.93 8.23
N LEU A 213 17.52 11.43 7.01
CA LEU A 213 17.14 12.24 5.86
C LEU A 213 15.73 12.79 6.04
N HIS A 214 15.62 14.12 6.02
CA HIS A 214 14.42 14.96 5.95
C HIS A 214 13.68 14.80 4.60
N PHE A 215 13.52 13.56 4.12
CA PHE A 215 12.87 13.21 2.85
C PHE A 215 11.53 12.50 3.07
N ASP A 216 11.23 12.20 4.34
CA ASP A 216 9.92 11.77 4.81
C ASP A 216 8.85 12.84 4.54
N VAL A 217 9.21 14.13 4.51
CA VAL A 217 8.26 15.26 4.43
C VAL A 217 7.38 15.28 3.18
N TYR A 218 7.87 14.87 2.00
CA TYR A 218 7.10 15.05 0.76
C TYR A 218 6.02 13.98 0.53
N PHE A 219 6.24 12.75 1.02
CA PHE A 219 5.23 11.68 0.96
C PHE A 219 4.45 11.54 2.27
N ARG A 220 5.05 11.93 3.41
CA ARG A 220 4.34 12.22 4.65
C ARG A 220 3.33 13.35 4.43
N ALA A 221 3.60 14.37 3.61
CA ALA A 221 2.58 15.32 3.21
C ALA A 221 1.40 14.63 2.50
N GLN A 222 1.59 13.87 1.42
CA GLN A 222 0.42 13.29 0.72
C GLN A 222 -0.35 12.19 1.49
N PHE A 223 0.33 11.39 2.32
CA PHE A 223 -0.28 10.31 3.10
C PHE A 223 -0.76 10.79 4.49
N SER A 224 -0.10 11.78 5.13
CA SER A 224 -0.55 12.44 6.37
C SER A 224 -1.62 13.49 6.09
N ASP A 225 -1.54 14.27 5.01
CA ASP A 225 -2.62 15.20 4.59
C ASP A 225 -3.90 14.43 4.26
N ALA A 226 -3.81 13.15 3.86
CA ALA A 226 -4.96 12.25 3.72
C ALA A 226 -5.65 11.89 5.04
N ILE A 227 -4.92 11.98 6.16
CA ILE A 227 -5.39 11.71 7.52
C ILE A 227 -5.74 13.02 8.25
N GLU A 228 -5.09 14.13 7.90
CA GLU A 228 -5.16 15.42 8.60
C GLU A 228 -6.06 16.48 7.95
N SER A 229 -6.48 16.37 6.67
CA SER A 229 -7.32 17.39 6.00
C SER A 229 -8.78 17.49 6.50
N GLY A 230 -9.05 17.10 7.74
CA GLY A 230 -10.31 17.35 8.46
C GLY A 230 -10.26 18.57 9.38
N VAL A 231 -9.29 19.48 9.24
CA VAL A 231 -9.26 20.73 10.00
C VAL A 231 -9.04 21.91 9.04
N SER A 232 -10.11 22.72 8.95
CA SER A 232 -10.18 24.10 8.47
C SER A 232 -10.10 24.36 6.95
N LYS A 233 -11.28 24.54 6.34
CA LYS A 233 -11.68 25.81 5.73
C LYS A 233 -13.20 26.02 5.91
N THR A 234 -13.56 26.56 7.06
CA THR A 234 -14.81 27.33 7.27
C THR A 234 -14.43 28.57 8.06
N THR A 235 -14.12 29.62 7.31
CA THR A 235 -14.44 31.04 7.55
C THR A 235 -14.16 31.75 6.24
#